data_AF-A0A7C2RFS0-F1
#
_entry.id   AF-A0A7C2RFS0-F1
#
_cell.length_a   1.000
_cell.length_b   1.000
_cell.length_c   1.000
_cell.angle_alpha   90.00
_cell.angle_beta   90.00
_cell.angle_gamma   90.00
#
_symmetry.space_group_name_H-M   'P 1'
#
loop_
_entity.id
_entity.type
_entity.pdbx_description
1 polymer ?
#
loop_
_entity_poly.entity_id
_entity_poly.type
_entity_poly.pdbx_seq_one_letter_code
_entity_poly.pdbx_strand_id
1 'polypeptide(L)' 'MYSDSSKDANMYYLTQFVAPDAFIYLKKIDQEPTIVVSQMEYSRAQKQSTVKNVNSYFDYNYQQVVKSVKNPQLGG' A
#
# COMPACT_ATOMS: atom_id res chain seq x y z
N MET A 1 -3.40 3.47 6.97
CA MET A 1 -2.80 4.73 6.46
C MET A 1 -2.65 4.63 4.95
N TYR A 2 -2.72 5.76 4.24
CA TYR A 2 -2.50 5.85 2.79
C TYR A 2 -1.65 7.09 2.52
N SER A 3 -0.41 6.90 2.08
CA SER A 3 0.54 7.99 1.80
C SER A 3 1.76 7.45 1.07
N ASP A 4 2.56 8.33 0.46
CA ASP A 4 3.88 7.98 -0.07
C ASP A 4 4.93 8.09 1.04
N SER A 5 5.72 7.03 1.24
CA SER A 5 6.72 7.00 2.30
C SER A 5 7.97 7.83 1.97
N SER A 6 8.07 8.36 0.75
CA SER A 6 9.12 9.32 0.39
C SER A 6 8.97 10.68 1.09
N LYS A 7 7.73 11.04 1.44
CA LYS A 7 7.41 12.31 2.13
C LYS A 7 6.76 12.11 3.51
N ASP A 8 6.29 10.91 3.82
CA ASP A 8 5.72 10.58 5.13
C ASP A 8 6.67 9.69 5.95
N ALA A 9 7.33 10.31 6.94
CA ALA A 9 8.28 9.65 7.82
C ALA A 9 7.62 8.54 8.69
N ASN A 10 6.33 8.64 9.01
CA ASN A 10 5.63 7.60 9.76
C ASN A 10 5.43 6.35 8.89
N MET A 11 5.05 6.54 7.63
CA MET A 11 4.93 5.43 6.67
C MET A 11 6.29 4.74 6.44
N TYR A 12 7.37 5.52 6.32
CA TYR A 12 8.71 4.93 6.25
C TYR A 12 9.07 4.19 7.54
N TYR A 13 8.83 4.77 8.70
CA TYR A 13 9.11 4.13 9.99
C TYR A 13 8.42 2.77 10.12
N LEU A 14 7.13 2.71 9.77
CA LEU A 14 6.29 1.51 9.88
C LEU A 14 6.66 0.39 8.89
N THR A 15 7.34 0.69 7.78
CA THR A 15 7.51 -0.25 6.67
C THR A 15 8.95 -0.44 6.22
N GLN A 16 9.84 0.50 6.54
CA GLN A 16 11.21 0.64 6.02
C GLN A 16 11.30 0.60 4.47
N PHE A 17 10.16 0.81 3.80
CA PHE A 17 10.05 0.81 2.35
C PHE A 17 9.86 2.25 1.89
N VAL A 18 10.84 2.82 1.17
CA VAL A 18 10.75 4.18 0.59
C VAL A 18 10.09 4.10 -0.77
N ALA A 19 8.93 4.71 -1.00
CA ALA A 19 8.26 4.72 -2.29
C ALA A 19 7.71 6.11 -2.62
N PRO A 20 7.84 6.55 -3.88
CA PRO A 20 7.21 7.79 -4.35
C PRO A 20 5.71 7.61 -4.63
N ASP A 21 5.28 6.38 -4.95
CA ASP A 21 3.86 6.02 -5.11
C ASP A 21 3.20 5.82 -3.74
N ALA A 22 2.04 6.44 -3.53
CA ALA A 22 1.27 6.24 -2.32
C ALA A 22 0.72 4.79 -2.24
N PHE A 23 0.81 4.21 -1.05
CA PHE A 23 0.37 2.85 -0.79
C PHE A 23 -0.34 2.70 0.54
N ILE A 24 -1.09 1.62 0.69
CA ILE A 24 -1.92 1.36 1.87
C ILE A 24 -1.09 0.56 2.88
N TYR A 25 -1.10 1.00 4.14
CA TYR A 25 -0.68 0.21 5.30
C TYR A 25 -1.89 -0.15 6.17
N LEU A 26 -2.09 -1.45 6.40
CA LEU A 26 -3.16 -2.01 7.22
C LEU A 26 -2.55 -2.78 8.40
N LYS A 27 -2.92 -2.39 9.63
CA LYS A 27 -2.57 -3.11 10.85
C LYS A 27 -3.83 -3.33 11.67
N LYS A 28 -4.17 -4.59 11.91
CA LYS A 28 -5.21 -4.98 12.87
C LYS A 28 -4.57 -5.35 14.21
N ILE A 29 -5.34 -5.24 15.28
CA ILE A 29 -4.94 -5.72 16.61
C ILE A 29 -4.58 -7.22 16.48
N ASP A 30 -3.45 -7.62 17.05
CA ASP A 30 -2.94 -8.98 17.08
C ASP A 30 -2.72 -9.67 15.72
N GLN A 31 -2.63 -8.91 14.63
CA GLN A 31 -2.29 -9.46 13.30
C GLN A 31 -1.05 -8.81 12.71
N GLU A 32 -0.28 -9.56 11.93
CA GLU A 32 0.81 -8.99 11.14
C GLU A 32 0.30 -7.91 10.19
N PRO A 33 1.03 -6.79 10.02
CA PRO A 33 0.62 -5.75 9.10
C PRO A 33 0.65 -6.26 7.66
N THR A 34 -0.15 -5.62 6.81
CA THR A 34 -0.17 -5.83 5.36
C THR A 34 0.00 -4.49 4.67
N ILE A 35 0.81 -4.47 3.62
CA ILE A 35 0.87 -3.33 2.70
C ILE A 35 0.26 -3.69 1.35
N VAL A 36 -0.46 -2.75 0.74
CA VAL A 36 -1.02 -2.88 -0.61
C VAL A 36 -0.44 -1.79 -1.48
N VAL A 37 0.35 -2.17 -2.48
CA VAL A 37 1.16 -1.27 -3.31
C VAL A 37 0.73 -1.31 -4.78
N SER A 38 1.27 -0.39 -5.60
CA SER A 38 1.12 -0.45 -7.05
C SER A 38 1.85 -1.69 -7.60
N GLN A 39 1.42 -2.18 -8.77
CA GLN A 39 2.06 -3.34 -9.40
C GLN A 39 3.54 -3.11 -9.70
N MET A 40 3.92 -1.86 -10.01
CA MET A 40 5.30 -1.47 -10.26
C MET A 40 6.17 -1.58 -9.00
N GLU A 41 5.58 -1.29 -7.84
CA GLU A 41 6.26 -1.31 -6.55
C GLU A 41 6.26 -2.69 -5.87
N TYR A 42 5.42 -3.63 -6.34
CA TYR A 42 5.21 -4.93 -5.71
C TYR A 42 6.50 -5.72 -5.44
N SER A 43 7.31 -5.95 -6.49
CA SER A 43 8.57 -6.71 -6.33
C SER A 43 9.58 -6.00 -5.45
N ARG A 44 9.57 -4.66 -5.44
CA ARG A 44 10.49 -3.87 -4.63
C ARG A 44 10.07 -3.89 -3.16
N ALA A 45 8.77 -3.75 -2.90
CA ALA A 45 8.18 -3.85 -1.57
C ALA A 45 8.46 -5.21 -0.93
N GLN A 46 8.33 -6.31 -1.68
CA GLN A 46 8.67 -7.65 -1.20
C GLN A 46 10.14 -7.80 -0.76
N LYS A 47 11.07 -7.07 -1.42
CA LYS A 47 12.50 -7.17 -1.15
C LYS A 47 12.99 -6.22 -0.06
N GLN A 48 12.37 -5.04 0.03
CA GLN A 48 12.91 -3.93 0.82
C GLN A 48 12.07 -3.62 2.07
N SER A 49 10.79 -3.97 2.09
CA SER A 49 9.91 -3.72 3.23
C SER A 49 10.21 -4.68 4.39
N THR A 50 10.04 -4.21 5.62
CA THR A 50 9.98 -5.08 6.81
C THR A 50 8.63 -5.79 6.94
N VAL A 51 7.59 -5.29 6.27
CA VAL A 51 6.27 -5.93 6.24
C VAL A 51 6.30 -7.12 5.30
N LYS A 52 6.05 -8.31 5.83
CA LYS A 52 6.09 -9.57 5.07
C LYS A 52 4.88 -9.79 4.17
N ASN A 53 3.70 -9.34 4.62
CA ASN A 53 2.47 -9.46 3.84
C ASN A 53 2.37 -8.30 2.86
N VAL A 54 2.82 -8.53 1.63
CA VAL A 54 2.79 -7.54 0.56
C VAL A 54 1.81 -8.02 -0.49
N ASN A 55 0.83 -7.18 -0.82
CA ASN A 55 -0.11 -7.40 -1.91
C ASN A 55 -0.04 -6.24 -2.90
N SER A 56 -0.51 -6.46 -4.12
CA SER A 56 -0.69 -5.44 -5.15
C SER A 56 -2.17 -5.05 -5.25
N TYR A 57 -2.47 -3.87 -5.80
CA TYR A 57 -3.84 -3.52 -6.17
C TYR A 57 -4.47 -4.50 -7.18
N PHE A 58 -3.67 -5.24 -7.94
CA PHE A 58 -4.16 -6.26 -8.88
C PHE A 58 -4.76 -7.45 -8.18
N ASP A 59 -4.22 -7.86 -7.03
CA ASP A 59 -4.70 -8.99 -6.24
C ASP A 59 -6.14 -8.79 -5.73
N TYR A 60 -6.62 -7.54 -5.73
CA TYR A 60 -7.95 -7.15 -5.27
C TYR A 60 -8.91 -6.74 -6.38
N ASN A 61 -8.55 -6.94 -7.65
CA ASN A 61 -9.33 -6.41 -8.79
C ASN A 61 -9.63 -4.90 -8.64
N TYR A 62 -8.73 -4.15 -8.01
CA TYR A 62 -8.99 -2.77 -7.59
C TYR A 62 -9.43 -1.88 -8.76
N GLN A 63 -8.83 -2.06 -9.94
CA GLN A 63 -9.21 -1.32 -11.15
C GLN A 63 -10.67 -1.56 -11.56
N GLN A 64 -11.21 -2.77 -11.37
CA GLN A 64 -12.60 -3.06 -11.69
C GLN A 64 -13.54 -2.42 -10.66
N VAL A 65 -13.16 -2.46 -9.38
CA VAL A 65 -13.92 -1.84 -8.29
C VAL A 65 -13.96 -0.32 -8.44
N VAL A 66 -12.84 0.34 -8.73
CA VAL A 66 -12.81 1.80 -8.93
C VAL A 66 -13.64 2.23 -10.13
N LYS A 67 -13.62 1.45 -11.23
CA LYS A 67 -14.42 1.74 -12.43
C LYS A 67 -15.93 1.54 -12.22
N SER A 68 -16.35 0.70 -11.28
CA SER A 68 -17.77 0.44 -11.02
C SER A 68 -18.41 1.47 -10.09
N VAL A 69 -17.60 2.30 -9.40
CA VAL A 69 -18.09 3.36 -8.51
C VAL A 69 -18.31 4.65 -9.32
N LYS A 70 -19.52 5.21 -9.23
CA LYS A 70 -19.92 6.41 -10.00
C LYS A 70 -19.07 7.66 -9.72
N ASN A 71 -18.47 7.77 -8.53
CA ASN A 71 -17.56 8.84 -8.11
C ASN A 71 -16.48 8.27 -7.19
N PRO A 72 -15.38 7.73 -7.72
CA PRO A 72 -14.32 7.18 -6.89
C PRO A 72 -13.57 8.31 -6.20
N GLN A 73 -13.72 8.44 -4.88
CA GLN A 73 -12.83 9.27 -4.08
C GLN A 73 -11.59 8.44 -3.75
N LEU A 74 -10.45 8.82 -4.34
CA LEU A 74 -9.15 8.34 -3.90
C LEU A 74 -8.83 9.11 -2.61
N GLY A 75 -8.70 8.39 -1.49
CA GLY A 75 -8.66 8.94 -0.14
C GLY A 75 -7.84 10.23 -0.02
N GLY A 76 -8.45 11.26 0.59
CA GLY A 76 -7.84 12.56 0.87
C GLY A 76 -7.02 12.58 2.16
#